data_AF-G3BDX1-F1
#
_entry.id   AF-G3BDX1-F1
#
_cell.length_a   1.000
_cell.length_b   1.000
_cell.length_c   1.000
_cell.angle_alpha   90.00
_cell.angle_beta   90.00
_cell.angle_gamma   90.00
#
_symmetry.space_group_name_H-M   'P 1'
#
loop_
_entity.id
_entity.type
_entity.pdbx_description
1 polymer ?
#
loop_
_entity_poly.entity_id
_entity_poly.type
_entity_poly.pdbx_seq_one_letter_code
_entity_poly.pdbx_strand_id
1 'polypeptide(L)'
;MHFTTFFFLLSAVFAKNILMSNDDGFAATNIRALYRDLKADGHNVIMVAPVSQRSGWGGKFDVPYTKDLLTDGEFGYRVKGDPAWGYEPDDMNIWYFNGTPASCVSFGLEYVIPKYFSNFTVDLVVNGPNEGLNLGPGTYTGSGTIGATYNSVYHGLPAIAISASNSNNSFYKDSLDDDPTNPANINSKVSVKLIDELFKAQGDNSRVLPLGVGLNVNIPLVGSQSVNGSCTSPKFVFSRITGLDSDVSKITYNETTGLVGTTYVYEEALRTCYNGDCSLPSEAAVSQEWNCSTAVSVFQIDYDATLVLQSQVQGLLHELF
;
A
#
# COMPACT_ATOMS: atom_id res chain seq x y z
N MET A 1 24.43 -42.63 -30.11
CA MET A 1 24.63 -41.49 -29.19
C MET A 1 23.47 -40.52 -29.44
N HIS A 2 22.40 -40.62 -28.65
CA HIS A 2 21.24 -39.73 -28.78
C HIS A 2 21.52 -38.44 -28.01
N PHE A 3 21.58 -37.31 -28.72
CA PHE A 3 21.63 -35.99 -28.13
C PHE A 3 20.21 -35.58 -27.74
N THR A 4 19.92 -35.63 -26.45
CA THR A 4 18.70 -35.05 -25.88
C THR A 4 18.93 -33.56 -25.73
N THR A 5 18.34 -32.75 -26.62
CA THR A 5 18.37 -31.29 -26.50
C THR A 5 17.41 -30.88 -25.38
N PHE A 6 17.96 -30.46 -24.24
CA PHE A 6 17.20 -29.79 -23.19
C PHE A 6 16.84 -28.38 -23.66
N PHE A 7 15.57 -28.15 -23.98
CA PHE A 7 15.03 -26.78 -24.06
C PHE A 7 14.88 -26.27 -22.63
N PHE A 8 15.81 -25.43 -22.19
CA PHE A 8 15.56 -24.54 -21.07
C PHE A 8 14.52 -23.51 -21.54
N LEU A 9 13.28 -23.64 -21.08
CA LEU A 9 12.33 -22.54 -21.08
C LEU A 9 12.86 -21.48 -20.11
N LEU A 10 13.71 -20.59 -20.62
CA LEU A 10 13.95 -19.30 -20.00
C LEU A 10 12.62 -18.55 -20.04
N SER A 11 11.86 -18.58 -18.94
CA SER A 11 10.86 -17.54 -18.72
C SER A 11 11.64 -16.23 -18.63
N ALA A 12 11.62 -15.44 -19.69
CA ALA A 12 12.07 -14.06 -19.62
C ALA A 12 11.12 -13.34 -18.67
N VAL A 13 11.48 -13.28 -17.38
CA VAL A 13 10.89 -12.31 -16.48
C VAL A 13 11.40 -10.97 -16.99
N PHE A 14 10.55 -10.23 -17.69
CA PHE A 14 10.89 -8.88 -18.11
C PHE A 14 11.04 -8.05 -16.83
N ALA A 15 12.27 -7.67 -16.49
CA ALA A 15 12.54 -6.77 -15.39
C ALA A 15 11.65 -5.53 -15.50
N LYS A 16 10.80 -5.31 -14.50
CA LYS A 16 9.89 -4.17 -14.42
C LYS A 16 10.48 -3.06 -13.58
N ASN A 17 10.06 -1.83 -13.85
CA ASN A 17 10.46 -0.64 -13.13
C ASN A 17 9.39 -0.28 -12.10
N ILE A 18 9.71 -0.41 -10.82
CA ILE A 18 8.79 -0.20 -9.71
C ILE A 18 9.23 1.04 -8.91
N LEU A 19 8.31 2.00 -8.75
CA LEU A 19 8.47 3.05 -7.74
C LEU A 19 7.81 2.59 -6.44
N MET A 20 8.53 2.71 -5.34
CA MET A 20 8.09 2.22 -4.03
C MET A 20 8.02 3.34 -2.99
N SER A 21 7.01 3.33 -2.14
CA SER A 21 6.85 4.23 -0.99
C SER A 21 6.10 3.52 0.14
N ASN A 22 5.83 4.21 1.25
CA ASN A 22 4.94 3.81 2.34
C ASN A 22 4.56 5.03 3.19
N ASP A 23 3.86 4.80 4.29
CA ASP A 23 3.73 5.76 5.40
C ASP A 23 4.52 5.39 6.65
N ASP A 24 5.01 4.15 6.80
CA ASP A 24 5.87 3.77 7.93
C ASP A 24 7.29 4.33 7.88
N GLY A 25 7.67 5.01 6.81
CA GLY A 25 8.99 5.57 6.62
C GLY A 25 10.01 4.62 6.01
N PHE A 26 11.04 5.20 5.39
CA PHE A 26 12.03 4.49 4.57
C PHE A 26 12.92 3.50 5.36
N ALA A 27 12.92 3.59 6.69
CA ALA A 27 13.74 2.78 7.59
C ALA A 27 12.95 1.63 8.24
N ALA A 28 11.65 1.53 7.98
CA ALA A 28 10.81 0.46 8.51
C ALA A 28 11.18 -0.91 7.91
N THR A 29 11.06 -1.97 8.70
CA THR A 29 11.43 -3.33 8.30
C THR A 29 10.63 -3.86 7.11
N ASN A 30 9.30 -3.65 7.07
CA ASN A 30 8.45 -4.20 6.01
C ASN A 30 8.79 -3.65 4.61
N ILE A 31 8.95 -2.33 4.47
CA ILE A 31 9.30 -1.71 3.18
C ILE A 31 10.69 -2.17 2.72
N ARG A 32 11.63 -2.37 3.66
CA ARG A 32 12.98 -2.86 3.35
C ARG A 32 12.99 -4.33 2.92
N ALA A 33 12.16 -5.17 3.55
CA ALA A 33 11.97 -6.56 3.14
C ALA A 33 11.43 -6.65 1.70
N LEU A 34 10.37 -5.89 1.39
CA LEU A 34 9.78 -5.90 0.06
C LEU A 34 10.73 -5.32 -1.00
N TYR A 35 11.45 -4.25 -0.69
CA TYR A 35 12.48 -3.71 -1.58
C TYR A 35 13.54 -4.77 -1.91
N ARG A 36 14.07 -5.46 -0.89
CA ARG A 36 15.07 -6.54 -1.07
C ARG A 36 14.55 -7.62 -2.01
N ASP A 37 13.33 -8.11 -1.78
CA ASP A 37 12.82 -9.28 -2.52
C ASP A 37 12.39 -8.91 -3.95
N LEU A 38 11.84 -7.72 -4.20
CA LEU A 38 11.57 -7.25 -5.57
C LEU A 38 12.86 -7.08 -6.37
N LYS A 39 13.93 -6.57 -5.75
CA LYS A 39 15.26 -6.49 -6.39
C LYS A 39 15.83 -7.89 -6.65
N ALA A 40 15.65 -8.82 -5.71
CA ALA A 40 16.09 -10.21 -5.87
C ALA A 40 15.34 -10.95 -6.98
N ASP A 41 14.08 -10.61 -7.24
CA ASP A 41 13.29 -11.12 -8.38
C ASP A 41 13.66 -10.45 -9.72
N GLY A 42 14.66 -9.56 -9.73
CA GLY A 42 15.23 -8.98 -10.93
C GLY A 42 14.54 -7.70 -11.41
N HIS A 43 13.64 -7.12 -10.61
CA HIS A 43 13.04 -5.82 -10.92
C HIS A 43 13.99 -4.65 -10.65
N ASN A 44 13.78 -3.54 -11.37
CA ASN A 44 14.40 -2.27 -11.06
C ASN A 44 13.50 -1.52 -10.09
N VAL A 45 13.92 -1.37 -8.83
CA VAL A 45 13.13 -0.70 -7.80
C VAL A 45 13.81 0.58 -7.37
N ILE A 46 13.05 1.67 -7.29
CA ILE A 46 13.43 2.93 -6.64
C ILE A 46 12.47 3.14 -5.48
N MET A 47 12.98 3.34 -4.28
CA MET A 47 12.20 3.68 -3.10
C MET A 47 12.33 5.17 -2.81
N VAL A 48 11.20 5.85 -2.63
CA VAL A 48 11.13 7.22 -2.10
C VAL A 48 10.05 7.23 -1.03
N ALA A 49 10.46 7.30 0.24
CA ALA A 49 9.55 7.15 1.37
C ALA A 49 9.78 8.24 2.43
N PRO A 50 8.81 8.46 3.35
CA PRO A 50 8.97 9.43 4.42
C PRO A 50 10.21 9.17 5.28
N VAL A 51 10.83 10.25 5.78
CA VAL A 51 11.93 10.15 6.76
C VAL A 51 11.46 9.65 8.14
N SER A 52 10.16 9.76 8.42
CA SER A 52 9.51 9.34 9.66
C SER A 52 8.09 8.87 9.39
N GLN A 53 7.58 7.97 10.23
CA GLN A 53 6.20 7.50 10.30
C GLN A 53 5.15 8.61 10.09
N ARG A 54 4.23 8.34 9.15
CA ARG A 54 3.11 9.20 8.71
C ARG A 54 1.78 8.42 8.65
N SER A 55 1.60 7.40 9.49
CA SER A 55 0.32 6.72 9.69
C SER A 55 -0.81 7.72 9.99
N GLY A 56 -1.96 7.54 9.34
CA GLY A 56 -3.13 8.41 9.52
C GLY A 56 -3.09 9.74 8.77
N TRP A 57 -2.13 9.94 7.86
CA TRP A 57 -2.01 11.19 7.08
C TRP A 57 -2.92 11.24 5.85
N GLY A 58 -3.63 10.16 5.52
CA GLY A 58 -4.62 10.10 4.45
C GLY A 58 -4.09 10.62 3.12
N GLY A 59 -4.95 11.33 2.39
CA GLY A 59 -4.60 12.03 1.14
C GLY A 59 -3.83 13.34 1.32
N LYS A 60 -3.28 13.65 2.51
CA LYS A 60 -2.58 14.92 2.75
C LYS A 60 -1.34 15.04 1.85
N PHE A 61 -1.14 16.23 1.30
CA PHE A 61 -0.01 16.54 0.42
C PHE A 61 0.79 17.72 0.97
N ASP A 62 1.93 17.43 1.63
CA ASP A 62 2.85 18.45 2.13
C ASP A 62 4.29 18.12 1.73
N VAL A 63 5.07 19.16 1.47
CA VAL A 63 6.51 19.11 1.18
C VAL A 63 7.29 19.80 2.32
N PRO A 64 8.59 19.49 2.52
CA PRO A 64 9.38 20.16 3.54
C PRO A 64 9.50 21.66 3.23
N TYR A 65 9.34 22.49 4.27
CA TYR A 65 9.48 23.95 4.19
C TYR A 65 10.85 24.45 4.65
N THR A 66 11.75 23.56 5.05
CA THR A 66 13.14 23.84 5.40
C THR A 66 14.08 22.94 4.61
N LYS A 67 15.31 23.42 4.36
CA LYS A 67 16.34 22.62 3.68
C LYS A 67 16.86 21.46 4.53
N ASP A 68 16.76 21.56 5.85
CA ASP A 68 17.25 20.57 6.82
C ASP A 68 16.09 20.04 7.67
N LEU A 69 16.27 18.85 8.25
CA LEU A 69 15.36 18.23 9.21
C LEU A 69 15.31 19.03 10.52
N LEU A 70 14.09 19.30 11.00
CA LEU A 70 13.86 20.02 12.25
C LEU A 70 13.85 19.10 13.49
N THR A 71 13.60 17.82 13.26
CA THR A 71 13.59 16.74 14.25
C THR A 71 14.37 15.56 13.71
N ASP A 72 14.73 14.62 14.58
CA ASP A 72 15.26 13.34 14.13
C ASP A 72 14.24 12.62 13.27
N GLY A 73 14.75 11.89 12.29
CA GLY A 73 14.01 10.89 11.55
C GLY A 73 13.64 9.71 12.44
N GLU A 74 12.82 8.82 11.91
CA GLU A 74 12.44 7.63 12.66
C GLU A 74 13.63 6.72 12.97
N PHE A 75 13.56 6.05 14.12
CA PHE A 75 14.65 5.28 14.73
C PHE A 75 15.94 6.08 14.99
N GLY A 76 15.89 7.43 14.91
CA GLY A 76 17.08 8.28 14.96
C GLY A 76 18.03 8.05 13.79
N TYR A 77 17.55 7.44 12.69
CA TYR A 77 18.43 7.00 11.62
C TYR A 77 18.93 8.18 10.76
N ARG A 78 18.08 9.20 10.60
CA ARG A 78 18.50 10.55 10.19
C ARG A 78 18.37 11.46 11.40
N VAL A 79 19.24 12.45 11.55
CA VAL A 79 19.24 13.33 12.73
C VAL A 79 18.83 14.75 12.36
N LYS A 80 18.33 15.50 13.34
CA LYS A 80 18.07 16.93 13.20
C LYS A 80 19.30 17.64 12.62
N GLY A 81 19.07 18.47 11.60
CA GLY A 81 20.12 19.19 10.87
C GLY A 81 20.64 18.47 9.62
N ASP A 82 20.31 17.18 9.42
CA ASP A 82 20.50 16.52 8.13
C ASP A 82 19.65 17.20 7.04
N PRO A 83 20.00 17.06 5.74
CA PRO A 83 19.14 17.52 4.66
C PRO A 83 17.73 16.93 4.75
N ALA A 84 16.71 17.70 4.37
CA ALA A 84 15.30 17.29 4.41
C ALA A 84 14.97 16.11 3.49
N TRP A 85 15.87 15.75 2.59
CA TRP A 85 15.79 14.58 1.73
C TRP A 85 17.18 14.14 1.29
N GLY A 86 17.31 12.89 0.90
CA GLY A 86 18.58 12.31 0.47
C GLY A 86 18.43 10.82 0.15
N TYR A 87 19.53 10.16 -0.17
CA TYR A 87 19.57 8.72 -0.46
C TYR A 87 20.54 7.98 0.47
N GLU A 88 20.39 6.66 0.53
CA GLU A 88 21.29 5.78 1.27
C GLU A 88 22.68 5.74 0.63
N PRO A 89 23.78 5.98 1.37
CA PRO A 89 25.13 5.97 0.82
C PRO A 89 25.49 4.67 0.09
N ASP A 90 24.98 3.55 0.59
CA ASP A 90 25.26 2.21 0.06
C ASP A 90 24.30 1.78 -1.05
N ASP A 91 23.17 2.49 -1.24
CA ASP A 91 22.20 2.20 -2.29
C ASP A 91 21.45 3.46 -2.72
N MET A 92 21.89 4.05 -3.84
CA MET A 92 21.30 5.26 -4.41
C MET A 92 19.84 5.09 -4.86
N ASN A 93 19.29 3.87 -4.90
CA ASN A 93 17.89 3.66 -5.22
C ASN A 93 16.96 3.86 -4.02
N ILE A 94 17.47 4.09 -2.81
CA ILE A 94 16.67 4.25 -1.60
C ILE A 94 16.76 5.68 -1.09
N TRP A 95 15.66 6.40 -1.16
CA TRP A 95 15.54 7.82 -0.80
C TRP A 95 14.61 8.02 0.39
N TYR A 96 15.01 8.94 1.27
CA TYR A 96 14.14 9.51 2.28
C TYR A 96 13.71 10.92 1.86
N PHE A 97 12.48 11.29 2.21
CA PHE A 97 11.93 12.63 1.98
C PHE A 97 11.12 13.09 3.20
N ASN A 98 11.36 14.30 3.69
CA ASN A 98 10.59 14.88 4.81
C ASN A 98 9.26 15.48 4.34
N GLY A 99 8.40 14.61 3.78
CA GLY A 99 7.06 14.97 3.31
C GLY A 99 6.03 13.92 3.70
N THR A 100 4.83 14.07 3.16
CA THR A 100 3.74 13.08 3.29
C THR A 100 3.95 11.91 2.33
N PRO A 101 3.30 10.75 2.57
CA PRO A 101 3.39 9.59 1.66
C PRO A 101 3.06 9.94 0.20
N ALA A 102 1.98 10.70 -0.02
CA ALA A 102 1.60 11.20 -1.35
C ALA A 102 2.70 12.09 -1.98
N SER A 103 3.27 13.02 -1.21
CA SER A 103 4.34 13.87 -1.72
C SER A 103 5.64 13.12 -2.02
N CYS A 104 5.91 11.99 -1.34
CA CYS A 104 7.07 11.15 -1.63
C CYS A 104 6.96 10.50 -3.01
N VAL A 105 5.76 10.06 -3.39
CA VAL A 105 5.49 9.56 -4.75
C VAL A 105 5.74 10.66 -5.78
N SER A 106 5.14 11.84 -5.62
CA SER A 106 5.35 12.95 -6.57
C SER A 106 6.82 13.40 -6.61
N PHE A 107 7.52 13.47 -5.47
CA PHE A 107 8.95 13.78 -5.44
C PHE A 107 9.77 12.73 -6.20
N GLY A 108 9.41 11.45 -6.07
CA GLY A 108 9.99 10.36 -6.84
C GLY A 108 9.81 10.54 -8.35
N LEU A 109 8.58 10.81 -8.78
CA LEU A 109 8.20 10.94 -10.19
C LEU A 109 8.73 12.21 -10.85
N GLU A 110 8.69 13.34 -10.16
CA GLU A 110 8.91 14.66 -10.75
C GLU A 110 10.35 15.17 -10.53
N TYR A 111 11.07 14.63 -9.55
CA TYR A 111 12.44 15.05 -9.25
C TYR A 111 13.43 13.90 -9.27
N VAL A 112 13.27 12.87 -8.43
CA VAL A 112 14.29 11.82 -8.25
C VAL A 112 14.53 11.05 -9.56
N ILE A 113 13.47 10.52 -10.16
CA ILE A 113 13.58 9.74 -11.40
C ILE A 113 14.14 10.60 -12.56
N PRO A 114 13.57 11.78 -12.90
CA PRO A 114 14.10 12.59 -13.99
C PRO A 114 15.55 13.04 -13.79
N LYS A 115 15.94 13.30 -12.54
CA LYS A 115 17.27 13.85 -12.22
C LYS A 115 18.36 12.79 -12.13
N TYR A 116 18.06 11.61 -11.59
CA TYR A 116 19.06 10.59 -11.24
C TYR A 116 18.87 9.26 -11.99
N PHE A 117 17.70 9.01 -12.58
CA PHE A 117 17.34 7.75 -13.21
C PHE A 117 16.62 7.97 -14.56
N SER A 118 17.21 8.77 -15.45
CA SER A 118 16.55 9.27 -16.68
C SER A 118 16.04 8.19 -17.65
N ASN A 119 16.49 6.94 -17.53
CA ASN A 119 16.02 5.80 -18.33
C ASN A 119 14.99 4.92 -17.59
N PHE A 120 14.44 5.37 -16.47
CA PHE A 120 13.47 4.65 -15.66
C PHE A 120 12.05 5.12 -15.98
N THR A 121 11.23 4.24 -16.55
CA THR A 121 9.80 4.49 -16.80
C THR A 121 9.00 3.58 -15.89
N VAL A 122 8.19 4.15 -15.00
CA VAL A 122 7.45 3.41 -13.97
C VAL A 122 6.38 2.50 -14.58
N ASP A 123 6.49 1.20 -14.38
CA ASP A 123 5.46 0.21 -14.74
C ASP A 123 4.37 0.08 -13.66
N LEU A 124 4.76 0.26 -12.39
CA LEU A 124 3.90 0.10 -11.22
C LEU A 124 4.41 0.94 -10.04
N VAL A 125 3.49 1.54 -9.28
CA VAL A 125 3.79 2.11 -7.97
C VAL A 125 3.30 1.17 -6.87
N VAL A 126 4.17 0.87 -5.90
CA VAL A 126 3.84 0.00 -4.75
C VAL A 126 4.00 0.80 -3.46
N ASN A 127 2.91 0.95 -2.70
CA ASN A 127 2.92 1.62 -1.41
C ASN A 127 2.72 0.59 -0.28
N GLY A 128 3.65 0.55 0.66
CA GLY A 128 3.67 -0.43 1.75
C GLY A 128 4.82 -1.46 1.62
N PRO A 129 4.75 -2.62 2.32
CA PRO A 129 3.63 -3.04 3.15
C PRO A 129 3.51 -2.19 4.42
N ASN A 130 2.32 -1.62 4.63
CA ASN A 130 1.96 -0.90 5.84
C ASN A 130 1.94 -1.84 7.05
N GLU A 131 2.30 -1.32 8.22
CA GLU A 131 2.08 -1.99 9.49
C GLU A 131 0.68 -1.74 10.06
N GLY A 132 -0.11 -2.80 10.15
CA GLY A 132 -1.54 -2.74 10.39
C GLY A 132 -2.36 -2.80 9.11
N LEU A 133 -3.64 -3.11 9.25
CA LEU A 133 -4.58 -3.25 8.14
C LEU A 133 -5.19 -1.90 7.77
N ASN A 134 -5.47 -1.71 6.48
CA ASN A 134 -6.20 -0.56 5.97
C ASN A 134 -7.55 -1.02 5.40
N LEU A 135 -8.55 -1.13 6.29
CA LEU A 135 -9.86 -1.71 6.00
C LEU A 135 -10.96 -0.66 6.00
N GLY A 136 -11.84 -0.75 5.00
CA GLY A 136 -13.06 0.02 4.90
C GLY A 136 -12.89 1.45 4.38
N PRO A 137 -14.00 2.13 4.05
CA PRO A 137 -13.96 3.46 3.43
C PRO A 137 -13.36 4.56 4.30
N GLY A 138 -13.52 4.48 5.63
CA GLY A 138 -12.91 5.44 6.54
C GLY A 138 -11.39 5.43 6.42
N THR A 139 -10.80 4.24 6.46
CA THR A 139 -9.36 4.05 6.30
C THR A 139 -8.89 4.38 4.89
N TYR A 140 -9.73 4.17 3.86
CA TYR A 140 -9.41 4.61 2.50
C TYR A 140 -9.08 6.12 2.42
N THR A 141 -9.75 6.94 3.23
CA THR A 141 -9.48 8.40 3.30
C THR A 141 -8.41 8.78 4.32
N GLY A 142 -8.20 7.95 5.36
CA GLY A 142 -7.30 8.25 6.48
C GLY A 142 -5.90 7.62 6.39
N SER A 143 -5.72 6.57 5.58
CA SER A 143 -4.47 5.83 5.43
C SER A 143 -3.47 6.59 4.57
N GLY A 144 -2.22 6.72 5.03
CA GLY A 144 -1.15 7.30 4.23
C GLY A 144 -0.73 6.36 3.09
N THR A 145 -0.69 5.05 3.33
CA THR A 145 -0.43 4.03 2.31
C THR A 145 -1.48 4.03 1.19
N ILE A 146 -2.78 4.10 1.53
CA ILE A 146 -3.83 4.26 0.50
C ILE A 146 -3.74 5.65 -0.15
N GLY A 147 -3.50 6.71 0.61
CA GLY A 147 -3.37 8.07 0.08
C GLY A 147 -2.25 8.23 -0.95
N ALA A 148 -1.10 7.60 -0.71
CA ALA A 148 0.00 7.56 -1.68
C ALA A 148 -0.37 6.74 -2.94
N THR A 149 -1.10 5.65 -2.76
CA THR A 149 -1.60 4.83 -3.88
C THR A 149 -2.63 5.59 -4.71
N TYR A 150 -3.57 6.25 -4.06
CA TYR A 150 -4.54 7.14 -4.70
C TYR A 150 -3.83 8.22 -5.51
N ASN A 151 -2.84 8.90 -4.93
CA ASN A 151 -2.06 9.92 -5.62
C ASN A 151 -1.33 9.34 -6.85
N SER A 152 -0.79 8.12 -6.75
CA SER A 152 -0.15 7.42 -7.88
C SER A 152 -1.13 7.15 -9.03
N VAL A 153 -2.34 6.65 -8.72
CA VAL A 153 -3.41 6.44 -9.71
C VAL A 153 -3.86 7.78 -10.31
N TYR A 154 -3.91 8.83 -9.50
CA TYR A 154 -4.24 10.20 -9.92
C TYR A 154 -3.19 10.78 -10.88
N HIS A 155 -1.92 10.44 -10.72
CA HIS A 155 -0.84 10.69 -11.69
C HIS A 155 -0.92 9.78 -12.94
N GLY A 156 -1.96 8.95 -13.06
CA GLY A 156 -2.17 8.08 -14.19
C GLY A 156 -1.25 6.86 -14.19
N LEU A 157 -0.74 6.40 -13.04
CA LEU A 157 0.08 5.19 -12.94
C LEU A 157 -0.71 4.02 -12.35
N PRO A 158 -0.44 2.77 -12.77
CA PRO A 158 -0.91 1.59 -12.02
C PRO A 158 -0.35 1.63 -10.61
N ALA A 159 -1.16 1.37 -9.58
CA ALA A 159 -0.68 1.39 -8.21
C ALA A 159 -1.39 0.41 -7.27
N ILE A 160 -0.65 -0.04 -6.26
CA ILE A 160 -1.10 -0.99 -5.24
C ILE A 160 -0.76 -0.45 -3.85
N ALA A 161 -1.75 -0.43 -2.96
CA ALA A 161 -1.58 -0.29 -1.52
C ALA A 161 -1.48 -1.70 -0.91
N ILE A 162 -0.42 -1.97 -0.16
CA ILE A 162 -0.25 -3.23 0.56
C ILE A 162 -0.20 -2.93 2.06
N SER A 163 -0.98 -3.65 2.83
CA SER A 163 -1.07 -3.52 4.29
C SER A 163 -0.97 -4.89 4.94
N ALA A 164 -0.19 -5.02 6.00
CA ALA A 164 0.03 -6.28 6.70
C ALA A 164 -0.38 -6.17 8.16
N SER A 165 -1.15 -7.13 8.66
CA SER A 165 -1.77 -7.07 9.99
C SER A 165 -0.75 -7.06 11.15
N ASN A 166 0.45 -7.58 10.93
CA ASN A 166 1.52 -7.56 11.92
C ASN A 166 1.91 -6.11 12.26
N SER A 167 2.08 -5.82 13.55
CA SER A 167 2.60 -4.53 14.03
C SER A 167 3.94 -4.74 14.72
N ASN A 168 4.98 -4.03 14.30
CA ASN A 168 6.33 -4.16 14.88
C ASN A 168 7.06 -2.80 15.03
N ASN A 169 6.58 -1.76 14.35
CA ASN A 169 7.25 -0.57 13.86
C ASN A 169 8.74 -0.53 14.19
N SER A 170 9.51 -1.27 13.40
CA SER A 170 10.86 -1.69 13.76
C SER A 170 11.90 -1.20 12.77
N PHE A 171 13.11 -0.98 13.28
CA PHE A 171 14.23 -0.58 12.47
C PHE A 171 14.79 -1.77 11.67
N TYR A 172 14.88 -1.62 10.36
CA TYR A 172 15.27 -2.71 9.47
C TYR A 172 16.63 -3.33 9.80
N LYS A 173 17.60 -2.55 10.30
CA LYS A 173 18.94 -3.07 10.63
C LYS A 173 18.92 -4.02 11.83
N ASP A 174 17.94 -3.88 12.70
CA ASP A 174 17.82 -4.70 13.92
C ASP A 174 16.88 -5.90 13.71
N SER A 175 15.90 -5.76 12.81
CA SER A 175 14.77 -6.70 12.71
C SER A 175 14.65 -7.43 11.38
N LEU A 176 15.31 -6.97 10.30
CA LEU A 176 15.32 -7.68 9.03
C LEU A 176 16.43 -8.72 9.01
N ASP A 177 16.06 -9.98 8.84
CA ASP A 177 16.96 -11.12 8.78
C ASP A 177 16.52 -12.11 7.69
N ASP A 178 17.19 -13.27 7.64
CA ASP A 178 16.88 -14.37 6.72
C ASP A 178 15.90 -15.41 7.31
N ASP A 179 15.32 -15.16 8.50
CA ASP A 179 14.38 -16.11 9.11
C ASP A 179 13.10 -16.18 8.27
N PRO A 180 12.76 -17.34 7.67
CA PRO A 180 11.58 -17.47 6.83
C PRO A 180 10.26 -17.32 7.62
N THR A 181 10.31 -17.36 8.95
CA THR A 181 9.16 -17.19 9.85
C THR A 181 8.97 -15.74 10.32
N ASN A 182 9.94 -14.87 10.06
CA ASN A 182 9.83 -13.43 10.30
C ASN A 182 8.65 -12.87 9.48
N PRO A 183 7.66 -12.21 10.13
CA PRO A 183 6.51 -11.68 9.43
C PRO A 183 6.86 -10.75 8.26
N ALA A 184 7.92 -9.94 8.37
CA ALA A 184 8.34 -9.05 7.28
C ALA A 184 8.74 -9.83 6.02
N ASN A 185 9.43 -10.96 6.19
CA ASN A 185 9.82 -11.84 5.09
C ASN A 185 8.61 -12.55 4.47
N ILE A 186 7.61 -12.94 5.27
CA ILE A 186 6.38 -13.55 4.75
C ILE A 186 5.54 -12.51 4.00
N ASN A 187 5.33 -11.33 4.58
CA ASN A 187 4.58 -10.22 3.97
C ASN A 187 5.21 -9.80 2.64
N SER A 188 6.55 -9.72 2.60
CA SER A 188 7.30 -9.47 1.37
C SER A 188 7.05 -10.53 0.30
N LYS A 189 7.19 -11.82 0.62
CA LYS A 189 6.93 -12.92 -0.32
C LYS A 189 5.50 -12.94 -0.87
N VAL A 190 4.51 -12.66 -0.02
CA VAL A 190 3.10 -12.54 -0.46
C VAL A 190 2.93 -11.37 -1.42
N SER A 191 3.57 -10.24 -1.13
CA SER A 191 3.52 -9.04 -1.97
C SER A 191 4.18 -9.27 -3.34
N VAL A 192 5.39 -9.84 -3.37
CA VAL A 192 6.10 -10.20 -4.61
C VAL A 192 5.25 -11.14 -5.45
N LYS A 193 4.70 -12.21 -4.85
CA LYS A 193 3.83 -13.16 -5.55
C LYS A 193 2.62 -12.48 -6.23
N LEU A 194 2.00 -11.50 -5.58
CA LEU A 194 0.90 -10.75 -6.19
C LEU A 194 1.38 -9.90 -7.37
N ILE A 195 2.48 -9.18 -7.18
CA ILE A 195 3.08 -8.30 -8.20
C ILE A 195 3.52 -9.10 -9.43
N ASP A 196 4.14 -10.26 -9.24
CA ASP A 196 4.59 -11.13 -10.32
C ASP A 196 3.41 -11.67 -11.15
N GLU A 197 2.34 -12.11 -10.48
CA GLU A 197 1.15 -12.57 -11.18
C GLU A 197 0.47 -11.43 -11.95
N LEU A 198 0.51 -10.20 -11.44
CA LEU A 198 0.04 -9.03 -12.18
C LEU A 198 0.89 -8.76 -13.43
N PHE A 199 2.22 -8.74 -13.32
CA PHE A 199 3.10 -8.51 -14.48
C PHE A 199 3.07 -9.65 -15.49
N LYS A 200 2.90 -10.89 -15.04
CA LYS A 200 2.69 -12.04 -15.91
C LYS A 200 1.34 -11.94 -16.63
N ALA A 201 0.27 -11.56 -15.92
CA ALA A 201 -1.05 -11.35 -16.51
C ALA A 201 -1.14 -10.12 -17.41
N GLN A 202 -0.24 -9.14 -17.25
CA GLN A 202 -0.13 -7.98 -18.14
C GLN A 202 0.04 -8.42 -19.60
N GLY A 203 0.84 -9.45 -19.88
CA GLY A 203 1.14 -9.88 -21.24
C GLY A 203 1.64 -8.72 -22.11
N ASP A 204 1.01 -8.52 -23.27
CA ASP A 204 1.36 -7.45 -24.21
C ASP A 204 0.66 -6.11 -23.90
N ASN A 205 -0.12 -6.01 -22.83
CA ASN A 205 -0.79 -4.76 -22.46
C ASN A 205 0.24 -3.69 -22.04
N SER A 206 0.01 -2.45 -22.47
CA SER A 206 0.92 -1.33 -22.13
C SER A 206 0.91 -0.95 -20.64
N ARG A 207 -0.06 -1.45 -19.87
CA ARG A 207 -0.21 -1.21 -18.43
C ARG A 207 -0.63 -2.50 -17.73
N VAL A 208 -0.18 -2.65 -16.49
CA VAL A 208 -0.55 -3.79 -15.63
C VAL A 208 -1.95 -3.67 -15.01
N LEU A 209 -2.43 -2.44 -14.80
CA LEU A 209 -3.81 -2.15 -14.37
C LEU A 209 -4.47 -1.13 -15.29
N PRO A 210 -5.81 -1.15 -15.44
CA PRO A 210 -6.56 -0.12 -16.15
C PRO A 210 -6.25 1.30 -15.64
N LEU A 211 -6.51 2.30 -16.49
CA LEU A 211 -6.35 3.70 -16.08
C LEU A 211 -7.40 4.06 -15.01
N GLY A 212 -6.99 4.84 -14.01
CA GLY A 212 -7.88 5.25 -12.92
C GLY A 212 -8.20 4.16 -11.90
N VAL A 213 -7.54 2.99 -11.97
CA VAL A 213 -7.76 1.85 -11.09
C VAL A 213 -6.51 1.52 -10.28
N GLY A 214 -6.71 1.20 -9.00
CA GLY A 214 -5.68 0.69 -8.10
C GLY A 214 -6.18 -0.49 -7.26
N LEU A 215 -5.28 -1.08 -6.49
CA LEU A 215 -5.60 -2.19 -5.58
C LEU A 215 -5.36 -1.78 -4.11
N ASN A 216 -6.24 -2.21 -3.21
CA ASN A 216 -6.04 -2.22 -1.77
C ASN A 216 -5.89 -3.68 -1.31
N VAL A 217 -4.73 -4.00 -0.72
CA VAL A 217 -4.36 -5.37 -0.36
C VAL A 217 -4.12 -5.45 1.14
N ASN A 218 -4.78 -6.38 1.82
CA ASN A 218 -4.71 -6.57 3.26
C ASN A 218 -4.28 -8.01 3.60
N ILE A 219 -3.02 -8.17 3.98
CA ILE A 219 -2.39 -9.43 4.39
C ILE A 219 -2.72 -9.68 5.87
N PRO A 220 -3.22 -10.88 6.25
CA PRO A 220 -3.61 -11.18 7.63
C PRO A 220 -2.38 -11.30 8.53
N LEU A 221 -2.58 -11.60 9.82
CA LEU A 221 -1.44 -11.94 10.68
C LEU A 221 -0.73 -13.18 10.13
N VAL A 222 0.58 -13.06 9.90
CA VAL A 222 1.44 -14.14 9.44
C VAL A 222 2.57 -14.44 10.42
N GLY A 223 3.25 -15.57 10.19
CA GLY A 223 4.40 -15.99 10.96
C GLY A 223 4.05 -16.21 12.42
N SER A 224 5.00 -15.93 13.31
CA SER A 224 4.89 -16.16 14.76
C SER A 224 3.71 -15.44 15.44
N GLN A 225 3.20 -14.34 14.87
CA GLN A 225 2.05 -13.61 15.43
C GLN A 225 0.70 -14.11 14.91
N SER A 226 0.68 -15.02 13.94
CA SER A 226 -0.56 -15.69 13.51
C SER A 226 -1.04 -16.72 14.53
N VAL A 227 -2.30 -17.17 14.43
CA VAL A 227 -2.86 -18.21 15.30
C VAL A 227 -1.98 -19.46 15.23
N ASN A 228 -1.33 -19.78 16.36
CA ASN A 228 -0.35 -20.87 16.51
C ASN A 228 0.83 -20.83 15.51
N GLY A 229 1.18 -19.66 14.98
CA GLY A 229 2.27 -19.54 14.00
C GLY A 229 1.97 -20.15 12.63
N SER A 230 0.71 -20.49 12.35
CA SER A 230 0.35 -21.38 11.24
C SER A 230 0.20 -20.69 9.88
N CYS A 231 0.04 -19.37 9.83
CA CYS A 231 -0.16 -18.66 8.58
C CYS A 231 1.17 -18.20 7.96
N THR A 232 1.66 -18.92 6.96
CA THR A 232 2.91 -18.61 6.25
C THR A 232 2.73 -18.36 4.75
N SER A 233 1.56 -18.69 4.20
CA SER A 233 1.23 -18.49 2.79
C SER A 233 -0.27 -18.20 2.64
N PRO A 234 -0.73 -17.00 3.04
CA PRO A 234 -2.14 -16.66 2.96
C PRO A 234 -2.67 -16.74 1.52
N LYS A 235 -3.93 -17.16 1.39
CA LYS A 235 -4.62 -17.27 0.09
C LYS A 235 -5.16 -15.91 -0.33
N PHE A 236 -5.02 -15.55 -1.59
CA PHE A 236 -5.65 -14.34 -2.12
C PHE A 236 -7.16 -14.55 -2.31
N VAL A 237 -7.94 -13.55 -1.93
CA VAL A 237 -9.39 -13.51 -2.06
C VAL A 237 -9.77 -12.14 -2.59
N PHE A 238 -10.51 -12.10 -3.70
CA PHE A 238 -11.11 -10.85 -4.15
C PHE A 238 -12.15 -10.37 -3.15
N SER A 239 -12.07 -9.11 -2.81
CA SER A 239 -12.96 -8.45 -1.84
C SER A 239 -13.42 -7.11 -2.37
N ARG A 240 -14.33 -6.49 -1.62
CA ARG A 240 -14.72 -5.10 -1.79
C ARG A 240 -14.42 -4.32 -0.51
N ILE A 241 -14.16 -3.02 -0.65
CA ILE A 241 -13.86 -2.12 0.47
C ILE A 241 -15.06 -1.99 1.42
N THR A 242 -16.27 -1.94 0.85
CA THR A 242 -17.54 -1.87 1.59
C THR A 242 -18.16 -3.26 1.79
N GLY A 243 -19.09 -3.43 2.72
CA GLY A 243 -19.82 -4.69 2.92
C GLY A 243 -20.30 -4.88 4.36
N LEU A 244 -20.77 -6.09 4.68
CA LEU A 244 -21.43 -6.39 5.97
C LEU A 244 -20.57 -6.04 7.19
N ASP A 245 -19.27 -6.30 7.09
CA ASP A 245 -18.30 -6.19 8.18
C ASP A 245 -17.43 -4.92 8.07
N SER A 246 -17.79 -4.00 7.18
CA SER A 246 -17.19 -2.67 7.15
C SER A 246 -17.76 -1.83 8.29
N ASP A 247 -16.89 -1.22 9.09
CA ASP A 247 -17.27 -0.44 10.27
C ASP A 247 -16.97 1.06 10.14
N VAL A 248 -17.57 1.83 11.05
CA VAL A 248 -17.28 3.23 11.33
C VAL A 248 -16.84 3.37 12.78
N SER A 249 -15.79 4.15 13.02
CA SER A 249 -15.40 4.53 14.38
C SER A 249 -16.48 5.42 15.03
N LYS A 250 -16.96 5.01 16.20
CA LYS A 250 -17.89 5.75 17.04
C LYS A 250 -17.20 6.21 18.32
N ILE A 251 -17.34 7.49 18.65
CA ILE A 251 -16.84 8.05 19.90
C ILE A 251 -17.70 7.53 21.06
N THR A 252 -17.03 7.10 22.13
CA THR A 252 -17.66 6.77 23.41
C THR A 252 -17.16 7.74 24.49
N TYR A 253 -18.01 8.00 25.48
CA TYR A 253 -17.63 8.80 26.66
C TYR A 253 -18.01 8.03 27.91
N ASN A 254 -17.03 7.84 28.79
CA ASN A 254 -17.23 7.18 30.07
C ASN A 254 -17.36 8.24 31.17
N GLU A 255 -18.61 8.52 31.56
CA GLU A 255 -18.97 9.51 32.62
C GLU A 255 -18.25 9.27 33.96
N THR A 256 -17.92 8.02 34.30
CA THR A 256 -17.25 7.68 35.57
C THR A 256 -15.76 8.03 35.56
N THR A 257 -15.11 7.82 34.42
CA THR A 257 -13.66 8.07 34.28
C THR A 257 -13.35 9.44 33.67
N GLY A 258 -14.33 10.10 33.04
CA GLY A 258 -14.14 11.30 32.24
C GLY A 258 -13.37 11.07 30.94
N LEU A 259 -13.16 9.81 30.53
CA LEU A 259 -12.37 9.48 29.35
C LEU A 259 -13.24 9.33 28.10
N VAL A 260 -12.74 9.88 26.99
CA VAL A 260 -13.24 9.64 25.64
C VAL A 260 -12.53 8.41 25.07
N GLY A 261 -13.29 7.50 24.50
CA GLY A 261 -12.78 6.32 23.80
C GLY A 261 -13.39 6.17 22.40
N THR A 262 -13.08 5.05 21.77
CA THR A 262 -13.66 4.66 20.49
C THR A 262 -14.24 3.26 20.57
N THR A 263 -15.29 3.02 19.79
CA THR A 263 -15.86 1.72 19.47
C THR A 263 -16.18 1.68 17.98
N TYR A 264 -16.73 0.58 17.50
CA TYR A 264 -17.10 0.41 16.10
C TYR A 264 -18.61 0.20 15.97
N VAL A 265 -19.19 0.75 14.90
CA VAL A 265 -20.58 0.52 14.51
C VAL A 265 -20.67 0.17 13.03
N TYR A 266 -21.67 -0.63 12.68
CA TYR A 266 -21.91 -1.07 11.31
C TYR A 266 -23.10 -0.31 10.74
N GLU A 267 -22.81 0.68 9.90
CA GLU A 267 -23.82 1.55 9.29
C GLU A 267 -24.34 0.97 7.98
N GLU A 268 -25.64 1.15 7.69
CA GLU A 268 -26.26 0.67 6.45
C GLU A 268 -25.59 1.28 5.20
N ALA A 269 -25.11 2.52 5.31
CA ALA A 269 -24.39 3.22 4.25
C ALA A 269 -23.12 2.48 3.80
N LEU A 270 -22.46 1.72 4.69
CA LEU A 270 -21.29 0.91 4.34
C LEU A 270 -21.66 -0.44 3.72
N ARG A 271 -22.94 -0.83 3.76
CA ARG A 271 -23.46 -2.10 3.23
C ARG A 271 -24.17 -1.90 1.89
N THR A 272 -24.61 -0.68 1.61
CA THR A 272 -25.30 -0.38 0.36
C THR A 272 -24.37 -0.60 -0.83
N CYS A 273 -24.86 -1.32 -1.84
CA CYS A 273 -24.11 -1.59 -3.05
C CYS A 273 -24.57 -0.70 -4.20
N TYR A 274 -23.75 0.29 -4.55
CA TYR A 274 -23.98 1.14 -5.73
C TYR A 274 -23.04 0.81 -6.89
N ASN A 275 -21.78 0.46 -6.59
CA ASN A 275 -20.73 0.22 -7.56
C ASN A 275 -19.95 -1.07 -7.22
N GLY A 276 -19.35 -1.67 -8.24
CA GLY A 276 -18.52 -2.88 -8.12
C GLY A 276 -19.31 -4.18 -8.03
N ASP A 277 -18.60 -5.27 -7.76
CA ASP A 277 -19.19 -6.61 -7.60
C ASP A 277 -19.72 -6.79 -6.18
N CYS A 278 -21.04 -6.77 -6.04
CA CYS A 278 -21.70 -6.93 -4.74
C CYS A 278 -21.66 -8.35 -4.18
N SER A 279 -21.26 -9.34 -4.98
CA SER A 279 -21.16 -10.73 -4.54
C SER A 279 -19.87 -11.03 -3.76
N LEU A 280 -18.89 -10.13 -3.82
CA LEU A 280 -17.63 -10.25 -3.10
C LEU A 280 -17.80 -9.96 -1.60
N PRO A 281 -17.05 -10.65 -0.72
CA PRO A 281 -17.00 -10.33 0.71
C PRO A 281 -16.35 -8.95 0.95
N SER A 282 -16.62 -8.35 2.12
CA SER A 282 -15.86 -7.17 2.54
C SER A 282 -14.40 -7.55 2.83
N GLU A 283 -13.48 -6.63 2.62
CA GLU A 283 -12.08 -6.85 3.00
C GLU A 283 -11.91 -7.06 4.51
N ALA A 284 -12.77 -6.46 5.33
CA ALA A 284 -12.80 -6.69 6.77
C ALA A 284 -13.11 -8.15 7.11
N ALA A 285 -14.13 -8.75 6.49
CA ALA A 285 -14.46 -10.16 6.67
C ALA A 285 -13.29 -11.07 6.29
N VAL A 286 -12.69 -10.81 5.11
CA VAL A 286 -11.58 -11.62 4.60
C VAL A 286 -10.36 -11.54 5.50
N SER A 287 -9.96 -10.34 5.92
CA SER A 287 -8.71 -10.15 6.66
C SER A 287 -8.83 -10.42 8.16
N GLN A 288 -10.03 -10.31 8.74
CA GLN A 288 -10.23 -10.46 10.19
C GLN A 288 -10.89 -11.79 10.58
N GLU A 289 -11.79 -12.32 9.74
CA GLU A 289 -12.57 -13.51 10.10
C GLU A 289 -12.06 -14.77 9.39
N TRP A 290 -11.51 -14.64 8.18
CA TRP A 290 -11.10 -15.79 7.39
C TRP A 290 -9.66 -16.16 7.70
N ASN A 291 -9.45 -17.41 8.10
CA ASN A 291 -8.14 -17.87 8.48
C ASN A 291 -7.16 -17.80 7.30
N CYS A 292 -6.03 -17.13 7.51
CA CYS A 292 -4.91 -17.05 6.57
C CYS A 292 -5.33 -16.65 5.14
N SER A 293 -6.10 -15.57 5.02
CA SER A 293 -6.59 -15.03 3.75
C SER A 293 -6.19 -13.57 3.55
N THR A 294 -5.62 -13.24 2.38
CA THR A 294 -5.25 -11.88 1.95
C THR A 294 -6.39 -11.30 1.12
N ALA A 295 -6.96 -10.19 1.57
CA ALA A 295 -7.99 -9.47 0.85
C ALA A 295 -7.36 -8.65 -0.29
N VAL A 296 -7.97 -8.68 -1.47
CA VAL A 296 -7.59 -7.89 -2.64
C VAL A 296 -8.82 -7.15 -3.14
N SER A 297 -8.92 -5.86 -2.80
CA SER A 297 -10.00 -4.98 -3.21
C SER A 297 -9.56 -4.11 -4.39
N VAL A 298 -10.37 -4.03 -5.43
CA VAL A 298 -10.15 -3.11 -6.55
C VAL A 298 -10.86 -1.78 -6.25
N PHE A 299 -10.18 -0.66 -6.46
CA PHE A 299 -10.79 0.66 -6.36
C PHE A 299 -10.58 1.47 -7.65
N GLN A 300 -11.47 2.44 -7.88
CA GLN A 300 -11.38 3.41 -8.96
C GLN A 300 -11.46 4.83 -8.36
N ILE A 301 -10.79 5.80 -8.99
CA ILE A 301 -10.78 7.20 -8.56
C ILE A 301 -11.83 8.08 -9.27
N ASP A 302 -12.97 7.48 -9.62
CA ASP A 302 -14.14 8.17 -10.18
C ASP A 302 -15.23 8.26 -9.10
N TYR A 303 -15.51 9.47 -8.66
CA TYR A 303 -16.33 9.75 -7.48
C TYR A 303 -17.77 10.12 -7.82
N ASP A 304 -18.11 10.21 -9.10
CA ASP A 304 -19.47 10.57 -9.49
C ASP A 304 -20.45 9.49 -9.02
N ALA A 305 -21.59 9.95 -8.49
CA ALA A 305 -22.66 9.04 -8.10
C ALA A 305 -23.19 8.31 -9.34
N THR A 306 -23.77 7.12 -9.14
CA THR A 306 -24.43 6.41 -10.24
C THR A 306 -25.52 7.28 -10.86
N LEU A 307 -25.77 7.09 -12.15
CA LEU A 307 -26.78 7.87 -12.89
C LEU A 307 -28.15 7.87 -12.20
N VAL A 308 -28.52 6.76 -11.55
CA VAL A 308 -29.76 6.64 -10.79
C VAL A 308 -29.78 7.59 -9.59
N LEU A 309 -28.73 7.58 -8.76
CA LEU A 309 -28.64 8.48 -7.60
C LEU A 309 -28.53 9.94 -8.02
N GLN A 310 -27.74 10.22 -9.06
CA GLN A 310 -27.63 11.56 -9.62
C GLN A 310 -29.01 12.07 -10.10
N SER A 311 -29.79 11.24 -10.80
CA SER A 311 -31.12 11.62 -11.28
C SER A 311 -32.10 11.91 -10.14
N GLN A 312 -32.00 11.16 -9.03
CA GLN A 312 -32.80 11.43 -7.82
C GLN A 312 -32.48 12.82 -7.25
N VAL A 313 -31.18 13.16 -7.13
CA VAL A 313 -30.75 14.47 -6.63
C VAL A 313 -31.16 15.59 -7.58
N GLN A 314 -31.02 15.39 -8.91
CA GLN A 314 -31.49 16.36 -9.90
C GLN A 314 -33.01 16.60 -9.81
N GLY A 315 -33.80 15.54 -9.59
CA GLY A 315 -35.23 15.66 -9.34
C GLY A 315 -35.55 16.49 -8.09
N LEU A 316 -34.75 16.37 -7.01
CA LEU A 316 -34.90 17.20 -5.82
C LEU A 316 -34.53 18.67 -6.06
N LEU A 317 -33.65 18.94 -7.01
CA LEU A 317 -33.14 20.28 -7.34
C LEU A 317 -33.80 20.90 -8.59
N HIS A 318 -34.85 20.29 -9.15
CA HIS A 318 -35.45 20.70 -10.43
C HIS A 318 -35.97 22.14 -10.47
N GLU A 319 -36.39 22.72 -9.34
CA GLU A 319 -36.79 24.14 -9.30
C GLU A 319 -35.61 25.10 -9.50
N LEU A 320 -34.36 24.64 -9.32
CA LEU A 320 -33.14 25.43 -9.53
C LEU A 320 -32.56 25.31 -10.95
N PHE A 321 -32.97 24.32 -11.75
CA PHE A 321 -32.37 23.97 -13.06
C PHE A 321 -33.43 23.69 -14.12
#